data_AF-A0A371B769-F1
#
_entry.id   AF-A0A371B769-F1
#
_cell.length_a   1.000
_cell.length_b   1.000
_cell.length_c   1.000
_cell.angle_alpha   90.00
_cell.angle_beta   90.00
_cell.angle_gamma   90.00
#
_symmetry.space_group_name_H-M   'P 1'
#
loop_
_entity.id
_entity.type
_entity.pdbx_description
1 polymer ?
#
loop_
_entity_poly.entity_id
_entity_poly.type
_entity_poly.pdbx_seq_one_letter_code
_entity_poly.pdbx_strand_id
1 'polypeptide(L)'
;MTAIARTFFHVPVFGWLLKDAVHGAVDAKYYFFGNLVAVLAVLVYMVGYPLLIVLALTMAAAVLSMILILTATDLIDQRTRRTKAHATRTAALARRA
;
A
#
# COMPACT_ATOMS: atom_id res chain seq x y z
N MET A 1 -17.85 -2.33 15.37
CA MET A 1 -16.98 -2.58 14.20
C MET A 1 -17.48 -3.71 13.28
N THR A 2 -18.81 -3.90 13.13
CA THR A 2 -19.39 -5.06 12.43
C THR A 2 -20.27 -4.71 11.23
N ALA A 3 -20.63 -3.44 11.05
CA ALA A 3 -21.52 -3.01 9.96
C ALA A 3 -20.83 -3.00 8.58
N ILE A 4 -19.56 -2.55 8.53
CA ILE A 4 -18.80 -2.43 7.27
C ILE A 4 -18.53 -3.80 6.64
N ALA A 5 -18.18 -4.80 7.46
CA ALA A 5 -17.95 -6.16 7.00
C ALA A 5 -19.23 -6.78 6.39
N ARG A 6 -20.40 -6.52 6.98
CA ARG A 6 -21.67 -7.09 6.51
C ARG A 6 -22.13 -6.51 5.17
N THR A 7 -21.84 -5.24 4.91
CA THR A 7 -22.11 -4.61 3.60
C THR A 7 -21.17 -5.10 2.51
N PHE A 8 -19.89 -5.36 2.85
CA PHE A 8 -18.90 -5.88 1.89
C PHE A 8 -19.22 -7.31 1.41
N PHE A 9 -19.82 -8.13 2.27
CA PHE A 9 -20.31 -9.48 1.91
C PHE A 9 -21.71 -9.49 1.28
N HIS A 10 -22.41 -8.36 1.21
CA HIS A 10 -23.72 -8.25 0.56
C HIS A 10 -23.62 -7.82 -0.90
N VAL A 11 -22.42 -7.42 -1.36
CA VAL A 11 -22.15 -7.29 -2.80
C VAL A 11 -21.66 -8.66 -3.27
N PRO A 12 -22.56 -9.51 -3.82
CA PRO A 12 -22.25 -10.92 -4.10
C PRO A 12 -21.01 -11.09 -4.99
N VAL A 13 -20.71 -10.10 -5.84
CA VAL A 13 -19.55 -10.13 -6.74
C VAL A 13 -18.22 -9.95 -6.00
N PHE A 14 -18.09 -8.95 -5.11
CA PHE A 14 -16.84 -8.68 -4.40
C PHE A 14 -16.54 -9.72 -3.30
N GLY A 15 -17.57 -10.18 -2.58
CA GLY A 15 -17.43 -11.17 -1.51
C GLY A 15 -17.03 -12.56 -2.01
N TRP A 16 -17.54 -13.00 -3.17
CA TRP A 16 -17.13 -14.26 -3.80
C TRP A 16 -15.71 -14.18 -4.37
N LEU A 17 -15.39 -13.08 -5.07
CA LEU A 17 -14.07 -12.86 -5.64
C LEU A 17 -12.96 -12.92 -4.58
N LEU A 18 -13.18 -12.21 -3.47
CA LEU A 18 -12.19 -12.10 -2.41
C LEU A 18 -12.05 -13.42 -1.64
N LYS A 19 -13.14 -14.19 -1.51
CA LYS A 19 -13.13 -15.52 -0.90
C LYS A 19 -12.34 -16.52 -1.76
N ASP A 20 -12.54 -16.53 -3.08
CA ASP A 20 -11.82 -17.38 -4.02
C ASP A 20 -10.33 -17.00 -4.17
N ALA A 21 -10.00 -15.70 -4.09
CA ALA A 21 -8.61 -15.26 -4.15
C ALA A 21 -7.77 -15.69 -2.92
N VAL A 22 -8.41 -15.90 -1.77
CA VAL A 22 -7.75 -16.26 -0.51
C VAL A 22 -7.69 -17.77 -0.29
N HIS A 23 -8.71 -18.52 -0.73
CA HIS A 23 -8.83 -19.97 -0.46
C HIS A 23 -8.70 -20.85 -1.72
N GLY A 24 -8.64 -20.26 -2.91
CA GLY A 24 -8.61 -20.98 -4.18
C GLY A 24 -7.22 -21.48 -4.60
N ALA A 25 -7.21 -22.29 -5.66
CA ALA A 25 -5.99 -22.78 -6.33
C ALA A 25 -5.08 -21.62 -6.80
N VAL A 26 -3.82 -21.92 -7.13
CA VAL A 26 -2.82 -20.89 -7.52
C VAL A 26 -3.31 -19.99 -8.66
N ASP A 27 -4.13 -20.52 -9.57
CA ASP A 27 -4.71 -19.81 -10.70
C ASP A 27 -5.83 -18.82 -10.32
N ALA A 28 -6.45 -18.97 -9.14
CA ALA A 28 -7.53 -18.11 -8.65
C ALA A 28 -7.11 -16.64 -8.50
N LYS A 29 -5.81 -16.38 -8.31
CA LYS A 29 -5.25 -15.02 -8.24
C LYS A 29 -5.39 -14.25 -9.56
N TYR A 30 -5.24 -14.93 -10.71
CA TYR A 30 -5.38 -14.29 -12.02
C TYR A 30 -6.85 -13.96 -12.32
N TYR A 31 -7.76 -14.88 -11.97
CA TYR A 31 -9.19 -14.64 -12.06
C TYR A 31 -9.64 -13.49 -11.15
N PHE A 32 -9.02 -13.30 -9.99
CA PHE A 32 -9.30 -12.15 -9.13
C PHE A 32 -8.95 -10.81 -9.80
N PHE A 33 -7.75 -10.70 -10.37
CA PHE A 33 -7.35 -9.49 -11.09
C PHE A 33 -8.25 -9.21 -12.29
N GLY A 34 -8.58 -10.25 -13.08
CA GLY A 34 -9.48 -10.12 -14.23
C GLY A 34 -10.87 -9.63 -13.82
N ASN A 35 -11.44 -10.20 -12.77
CA ASN A 35 -12.75 -9.76 -12.27
C ASN A 35 -12.71 -8.37 -11.60
N LEU A 36 -11.61 -8.00 -10.93
CA LEU A 36 -11.44 -6.64 -10.41
C LEU A 36 -11.45 -5.59 -11.53
N VAL A 37 -10.75 -5.88 -12.63
CA VAL A 37 -10.76 -5.03 -13.83
C VAL A 37 -12.15 -5.00 -14.47
N ALA A 38 -12.84 -6.14 -14.55
CA ALA A 38 -14.20 -6.20 -15.10
C ALA A 38 -15.19 -5.36 -14.26
N VAL A 39 -15.11 -5.45 -12.93
CA VAL A 39 -15.92 -4.64 -12.03
C VAL A 39 -15.58 -3.16 -12.18
N LEU A 40 -14.29 -2.81 -12.27
CA LEU A 40 -13.87 -1.44 -12.53
C LEU A 40 -14.45 -0.94 -13.86
N ALA A 41 -14.45 -1.75 -14.92
CA ALA A 41 -15.03 -1.39 -16.21
C ALA A 41 -16.55 -1.13 -16.11
N VAL A 42 -17.29 -1.94 -15.35
CA VAL A 42 -18.72 -1.70 -15.09
C VAL A 42 -18.94 -0.40 -14.30
N LEU A 43 -18.10 -0.13 -13.28
CA LEU A 43 -18.17 1.12 -12.52
C LEU A 43 -17.86 2.34 -13.39
N VAL A 44 -16.85 2.25 -14.27
CA VAL A 44 -16.53 3.30 -15.24
C VAL A 44 -17.67 3.47 -16.24
N TYR A 45 -18.36 2.41 -16.65
CA TYR A 45 -19.53 2.53 -17.51
C TYR A 45 -20.70 3.26 -16.81
N MET A 46 -20.96 2.98 -15.54
CA MET A 46 -22.07 3.60 -14.79
C MET A 46 -21.78 5.04 -14.32
N VAL A 47 -20.56 5.31 -13.84
CA VAL A 47 -20.16 6.61 -13.26
C VAL A 47 -19.48 7.50 -14.32
N GLY A 48 -18.88 6.89 -15.34
CA GLY A 48 -18.12 7.56 -16.37
C GLY A 48 -16.64 7.75 -16.03
N TYR A 49 -15.99 8.58 -16.85
CA TYR A 49 -14.59 8.98 -16.70
C TYR A 49 -14.20 9.60 -15.33
N PRO A 50 -15.09 10.32 -14.59
CA PRO A 50 -14.74 10.88 -13.29
C PRO A 50 -14.18 9.87 -12.29
N LEU A 51 -14.65 8.61 -12.35
CA LEU A 51 -14.16 7.54 -11.49
C LEU A 51 -12.66 7.24 -11.70
N LEU A 52 -12.20 7.26 -12.96
CA LEU A 52 -10.79 7.06 -13.29
C LEU A 52 -9.93 8.23 -12.81
N ILE A 53 -10.43 9.46 -12.89
CA ILE A 53 -9.70 10.64 -12.39
C ILE A 53 -9.49 10.53 -10.88
N VAL A 54 -10.54 10.24 -10.12
CA VAL A 54 -10.44 10.08 -8.66
C VAL A 54 -9.52 8.93 -8.30
N LEU A 55 -9.63 7.79 -8.99
CA LEU A 55 -8.73 6.65 -8.77
C LEU A 55 -7.27 7.02 -9.06
N ALA A 56 -6.99 7.74 -10.15
CA ALA A 56 -5.64 8.18 -10.48
C ALA A 56 -5.08 9.15 -9.44
N LEU A 57 -5.86 10.14 -9.00
CA LEU A 57 -5.44 11.12 -8.00
C LEU A 57 -5.18 10.49 -6.63
N THR A 58 -6.03 9.56 -6.21
CA THR A 58 -5.85 8.83 -4.95
C THR A 58 -4.59 7.97 -4.96
N MET A 59 -4.33 7.25 -6.06
CA MET A 59 -3.10 6.47 -6.22
C MET A 59 -1.85 7.35 -6.30
N ALA A 60 -1.91 8.48 -7.00
CA ALA A 60 -0.81 9.45 -7.04
C ALA A 60 -0.47 9.98 -5.64
N ALA A 61 -1.48 10.39 -4.87
CA ALA A 61 -1.29 10.85 -3.48
C ALA A 61 -0.70 9.74 -2.59
N ALA A 62 -1.16 8.50 -2.74
CA ALA A 62 -0.64 7.36 -1.99
C ALA A 62 0.82 7.07 -2.31
N VAL A 63 1.21 7.05 -3.59
CA VAL A 63 2.60 6.78 -4.02
C VAL A 63 3.53 7.91 -3.58
N LEU A 64 3.13 9.17 -3.74
CA LEU A 64 3.92 10.31 -3.26
C LEU A 64 4.12 10.25 -1.75
N SER A 65 3.06 9.93 -0.99
CA SER A 65 3.15 9.76 0.47
C SER A 65 4.07 8.60 0.84
N MET A 66 3.98 7.47 0.14
CA MET A 66 4.81 6.29 0.36
C MET A 66 6.29 6.60 0.14
N ILE A 67 6.64 7.24 -0.97
CA ILE A 67 8.03 7.60 -1.28
C ILE A 67 8.55 8.63 -0.27
N LEU A 68 7.74 9.61 0.10
CA LEU A 68 8.10 10.60 1.11
C LEU A 68 8.39 9.93 2.47
N ILE A 69 7.54 9.00 2.91
CA ILE A 69 7.73 8.26 4.17
C ILE A 69 9.00 7.40 4.11
N LEU A 70 9.21 6.66 3.02
CA LEU A 70 10.40 5.83 2.84
C LEU A 70 11.68 6.68 2.89
N THR A 71 11.65 7.84 2.22
CA THR A 71 12.79 8.77 2.18
C THR A 71 13.04 9.40 3.55
N ALA A 72 11.99 9.84 4.24
CA ALA A 72 12.10 10.41 5.58
C ALA A 72 12.65 9.38 6.58
N THR A 73 12.19 8.12 6.49
CA THR A 73 12.65 7.03 7.35
C THR A 73 14.13 6.75 7.13
N ASP A 74 14.59 6.67 5.88
CA ASP A 74 16.00 6.44 5.56
C ASP A 74 16.88 7.61 6.04
N LEU A 75 16.43 8.86 5.86
CA LEU A 75 17.15 10.03 6.34
C LEU A 75 17.33 10.03 7.87
N ILE A 76 16.29 9.62 8.62
CA ILE A 76 16.33 9.50 10.08
C ILE A 76 17.31 8.40 10.51
N ASP A 77 17.33 7.25 9.82
CA ASP A 77 18.26 6.16 10.13
C ASP A 77 19.71 6.60 9.86
N GLN A 78 19.97 7.26 8.72
CA GLN A 78 21.29 7.79 8.38
C GLN A 78 21.80 8.80 9.41
N ARG A 79 20.93 9.70 9.90
CA ARG A 79 21.31 10.67 10.95
C ARG A 79 21.75 9.95 12.22
N THR A 80 20.99 8.95 12.64
CA THR A 80 21.28 8.16 13.85
C THR A 80 22.61 7.43 13.74
N ARG A 81 22.91 6.83 12.57
CA ARG A 81 24.18 6.16 12.30
C ARG A 81 25.37 7.12 12.35
N ARG A 82 25.25 8.32 11.77
CA ARG A 82 26.31 9.35 11.80
C ARG A 82 26.62 9.79 13.23
N THR A 83 25.61 10.09 14.04
CA THR A 83 25.82 10.50 15.44
C THR A 83 26.54 9.42 16.25
N LYS A 84 26.13 8.15 16.11
CA LYS A 84 26.81 7.02 16.77
C LYS A 84 28.27 6.90 16.32
N ALA A 85 28.54 7.03 15.02
CA ALA A 85 29.91 6.96 14.49
C ALA A 85 30.82 8.07 15.05
N HIS A 86 30.32 9.30 15.18
CA HIS A 86 31.06 10.41 15.79
C HIS A 86 31.34 10.20 17.28
N ALA A 87 30.37 9.69 18.04
CA ALA A 87 30.54 9.36 19.46
C ALA A 87 31.60 8.26 19.67
N THR A 88 31.57 7.19 18.86
CA THR A 88 32.57 6.12 18.92
C THR A 88 33.97 6.65 18.58
N ARG A 89 34.09 7.51 17.57
CA ARG A 89 35.38 8.06 17.14
C ARG A 89 35.99 9.00 18.18
N THR A 90 35.17 9.83 18.82
CA THR A 90 35.62 10.72 19.91
C THR A 90 36.02 9.93 21.16
N ALA A 91 35.25 8.90 21.54
CA ALA A 91 35.61 8.00 22.64
C ALA A 91 36.91 7.22 22.37
N ALA A 92 37.14 6.79 21.12
CA ALA A 92 38.37 6.11 20.73
C ALA A 92 39.60 7.03 20.77
N LEU A 93 39.45 8.31 20.42
CA LEU A 93 40.52 9.31 20.52
C LEU A 93 40.85 9.64 21.98
N ALA A 94 39.83 9.81 22.82
CA ALA A 94 40.01 10.08 24.26
C ALA A 94 40.72 8.94 25.01
N ARG A 95 40.58 7.68 24.56
CA ARG A 95 41.29 6.53 25.13
C ARG A 95 42.75 6.41 24.69
N ARG A 96 43.17 7.17 23.67
CA ARG A 96 44.53 7.14 23.12
C ARG A 96 45.40 8.30 23.60
N ALA A 97 44.81 9.28 24.29
CA ALA A 97 45.49 10.38 24.97
C ALA A 97 45.75 10.01 26.43
#